data_AF-A0A3B8IC76-F1
#
_entry.id   AF-A0A3B8IC76-F1
#
_cell.length_a   1.000
_cell.length_b   1.000
_cell.length_c   1.000
_cell.angle_alpha   90.00
_cell.angle_beta   90.00
_cell.angle_gamma   90.00
#
_symmetry.space_group_name_H-M   'P 1'
#
loop_
_entity.id
_entity.type
_entity.pdbx_description
1 polymer ?
#
loop_
_entity_poly.entity_id
_entity_poly.type
_entity_poly.pdbx_seq_one_letter_code
_entity_poly.pdbx_strand_id
1 'polypeptide(L)'
;MPENLILLAVLLGGGFIFLAILFRFVPVPLWITAIFSGVRISLVELTVMRFRKVPPRLIVRNMILATKAGIPGIDSKVLEAHHLANGNLNNVVRALIVAEKANLNMNFQEMAAIDLAGRDVLRAMQISVTPYIIDVPDIVGLARDGIQVEAEALVTVRTNIHALVGGAGEETIVARVGQGIISQIGATNTYLEVVENPIAITERILADGLDAGTMFEILSIDIADIDIGQNIGA
;
A
#
# COMPACT_ATOMS: atom_id res chain seq x y z
N MET A 1 -13.27 -26.29 -65.42
CA MET A 1 -12.21 -26.48 -64.40
C MET A 1 -11.76 -25.19 -63.69
N PRO A 2 -11.64 -24.00 -64.33
CA PRO A 2 -11.22 -22.78 -63.61
C PRO A 2 -12.31 -22.19 -62.69
N GLU A 3 -13.59 -22.34 -63.03
CA GLU A 3 -14.72 -21.78 -62.25
C GLU A 3 -14.83 -22.38 -60.84
N ASN A 4 -14.66 -23.70 -60.70
CA ASN A 4 -14.66 -24.37 -59.40
C ASN A 4 -13.48 -23.95 -58.52
N LEU A 5 -12.35 -23.60 -59.14
CA LEU A 5 -11.15 -23.13 -58.44
C LEU A 5 -11.33 -21.71 -57.90
N ILE A 6 -12.01 -20.85 -58.66
CA ILE A 6 -12.39 -19.48 -58.23
C ILE A 6 -13.41 -19.55 -57.08
N LEU A 7 -14.42 -20.43 -57.18
CA LEU A 7 -15.45 -20.60 -56.15
C LEU A 7 -14.87 -21.16 -54.84
N LEU A 8 -13.93 -22.10 -54.93
CA LEU A 8 -13.18 -22.62 -53.79
C LEU A 8 -12.28 -21.54 -53.15
N ALA A 9 -11.60 -20.72 -53.97
CA ALA A 9 -10.77 -19.62 -53.48
C ALA A 9 -11.59 -18.53 -52.77
N VAL A 10 -12.79 -18.22 -53.27
CA VAL A 10 -13.72 -17.27 -52.63
C VAL A 10 -14.28 -17.83 -51.32
N LEU A 11 -14.63 -19.13 -51.27
CA LEU A 11 -15.07 -19.79 -50.04
C LEU A 11 -13.96 -19.85 -48.98
N LEU A 12 -12.74 -20.23 -49.38
CA LEU A 12 -11.59 -20.27 -48.47
C LEU A 12 -11.19 -18.85 -48.01
N GLY A 13 -11.20 -17.87 -48.91
CA GLY A 13 -10.93 -16.46 -48.59
C GLY A 13 -12.00 -15.86 -47.65
N GLY A 14 -13.27 -16.11 -47.94
CA GLY A 14 -14.39 -15.69 -47.09
C GLY A 14 -14.35 -16.37 -45.72
N GLY A 15 -14.06 -17.68 -45.67
CA GLY A 15 -13.87 -18.42 -44.43
C GLY A 15 -12.70 -17.89 -43.61
N PHE A 16 -11.58 -17.56 -44.25
CA PHE A 16 -10.42 -16.95 -43.58
C PHE A 16 -10.75 -15.58 -42.99
N ILE A 17 -11.46 -14.72 -43.74
CA ILE A 17 -11.91 -13.41 -43.25
C ILE A 17 -12.87 -13.56 -42.08
N PHE A 18 -13.84 -14.46 -42.18
CA PHE A 18 -14.78 -14.75 -41.09
C PHE A 18 -14.05 -15.24 -39.83
N LEU A 19 -13.08 -16.14 -39.99
CA LEU A 19 -12.28 -16.66 -38.90
C LEU A 19 -11.38 -15.57 -38.27
N ALA A 20 -10.79 -14.69 -39.08
CA ALA A 20 -10.02 -13.55 -38.61
C ALA A 20 -10.88 -12.57 -37.79
N ILE A 21 -12.11 -12.31 -38.23
CA ILE A 21 -13.09 -11.50 -37.48
C ILE A 21 -13.46 -12.19 -36.16
N LEU A 22 -13.75 -13.49 -36.19
CA LEU A 22 -14.09 -14.25 -34.97
C LEU A 22 -12.96 -14.19 -33.93
N PHE A 23 -11.71 -14.43 -34.35
CA PHE A 23 -10.54 -14.36 -33.45
C PHE A 23 -10.22 -12.93 -32.99
N ARG A 24 -10.65 -11.89 -33.71
CA ARG A 24 -10.59 -10.50 -33.24
C ARG A 24 -11.50 -10.29 -32.04
N PHE A 25 -12.70 -10.86 -32.06
CA PHE A 25 -13.72 -10.67 -31.02
C PHE A 25 -13.60 -11.64 -29.85
N VAL A 26 -13.10 -12.86 -30.05
CA VAL A 26 -12.96 -13.88 -29.00
C VAL A 26 -11.49 -14.01 -28.56
N PRO A 27 -11.15 -13.78 -27.28
CA PRO A 27 -9.75 -13.73 -26.83
C PRO A 27 -9.23 -15.12 -26.51
N VAL A 28 -9.22 -16.02 -27.51
CA VAL A 28 -8.79 -17.41 -27.36
C VAL A 28 -7.37 -17.54 -26.77
N PRO A 29 -6.35 -16.77 -27.22
CA PRO A 29 -5.01 -16.89 -26.66
C PRO A 29 -4.95 -16.53 -25.16
N LEU A 30 -5.74 -15.54 -24.73
CA LEU A 30 -5.79 -15.12 -23.33
C LEU A 30 -6.45 -16.18 -22.45
N TRP A 31 -7.54 -16.78 -22.94
CA TRP A 31 -8.23 -17.87 -22.27
C TRP A 31 -7.34 -19.09 -22.08
N ILE A 32 -6.59 -19.48 -23.12
CA ILE A 32 -5.59 -20.55 -23.05
C ILE A 32 -4.57 -20.23 -21.95
N THR A 33 -4.05 -19.01 -21.93
CA THR A 33 -3.05 -18.57 -20.93
C THR A 33 -3.59 -18.62 -19.50
N ALA A 34 -4.86 -18.25 -19.31
CA ALA A 34 -5.54 -18.29 -18.02
C ALA A 34 -5.64 -19.74 -17.50
N ILE A 35 -6.10 -20.67 -18.33
CA ILE A 35 -6.24 -22.09 -17.96
C ILE A 35 -4.89 -22.70 -17.59
N PHE A 36 -3.86 -22.51 -18.42
CA PHE A 36 -2.51 -23.03 -18.12
C PHE A 36 -1.91 -22.41 -16.85
N SER A 37 -2.41 -21.25 -16.43
CA SER A 37 -2.01 -20.60 -15.18
C SER A 37 -2.88 -20.98 -13.97
N GLY A 38 -3.81 -21.94 -14.13
CA GLY A 38 -4.71 -22.39 -13.07
C GLY A 38 -5.93 -21.48 -12.83
N VAL A 39 -6.14 -20.46 -13.67
CA VAL A 39 -7.27 -19.53 -13.55
C VAL A 39 -8.48 -20.07 -14.29
N ARG A 40 -9.59 -20.26 -13.57
CA ARG A 40 -10.87 -20.70 -14.15
C ARG A 40 -11.65 -19.49 -14.64
N ILE A 41 -11.61 -19.24 -15.95
CA ILE A 41 -12.42 -18.19 -16.59
C ILE A 41 -13.01 -18.72 -17.90
N SER A 42 -14.27 -18.39 -18.16
CA SER A 42 -14.95 -18.84 -19.38
C SER A 42 -14.67 -17.91 -20.58
N LEU A 43 -14.69 -18.47 -21.79
CA LEU A 43 -14.63 -17.68 -23.03
C LEU A 43 -15.79 -16.68 -23.13
N VAL A 44 -16.95 -17.04 -22.58
CA VAL A 44 -18.14 -16.19 -22.55
C VAL A 44 -17.90 -14.98 -21.66
N GLU A 45 -17.38 -15.15 -20.44
CA GLU A 45 -17.06 -14.04 -19.53
C GLU A 45 -16.04 -13.08 -20.16
N LEU A 46 -14.97 -13.59 -20.77
CA LEU A 46 -13.97 -12.73 -21.42
C LEU A 46 -14.56 -11.91 -22.58
N THR A 47 -15.57 -12.45 -23.26
CA THR A 47 -16.27 -11.75 -24.34
C THR A 47 -17.24 -10.72 -23.77
N VAL A 48 -17.98 -11.08 -22.71
CA VAL A 48 -18.90 -10.17 -21.99
C VAL A 48 -18.15 -8.98 -21.37
N MET A 49 -16.96 -9.19 -20.82
CA MET A 49 -16.09 -8.12 -20.30
C MET A 49 -15.86 -7.01 -21.33
N ARG A 50 -15.61 -7.37 -22.60
CA ARG A 50 -15.43 -6.38 -23.67
C ARG A 50 -16.67 -5.56 -23.94
N PHE A 51 -17.85 -6.18 -23.91
CA PHE A 51 -19.12 -5.47 -24.06
C PHE A 51 -19.35 -4.47 -22.91
N ARG A 52 -18.91 -4.81 -21.69
CA ARG A 52 -18.92 -3.92 -20.52
C ARG A 52 -17.79 -2.88 -20.52
N LYS A 53 -16.99 -2.80 -21.60
CA LYS A 53 -15.80 -1.94 -21.70
C LYS A 53 -14.71 -2.23 -20.66
N VAL A 54 -14.69 -3.42 -20.07
CA VAL A 54 -13.63 -3.86 -19.17
C VAL A 54 -12.55 -4.59 -19.98
N PRO A 55 -11.26 -4.20 -19.88
CA PRO A 55 -10.17 -4.85 -20.62
C PRO A 55 -9.89 -6.26 -20.06
N PRO A 56 -10.21 -7.35 -20.79
CA PRO A 56 -10.09 -8.70 -20.24
C PRO A 56 -8.65 -9.09 -19.90
N ARG A 57 -7.68 -8.54 -20.65
CA ARG A 57 -6.24 -8.76 -20.42
C ARG A 57 -5.81 -8.27 -19.04
N LEU A 58 -6.35 -7.15 -18.57
CA LEU A 58 -6.02 -6.60 -17.25
C LEU A 58 -6.54 -7.51 -16.14
N ILE A 59 -7.79 -7.98 -16.27
CA ILE A 59 -8.42 -8.86 -15.29
C ILE A 59 -7.66 -10.19 -15.21
N VAL A 60 -7.48 -10.87 -16.34
CA VAL A 60 -6.81 -12.17 -16.38
C VAL A 60 -5.38 -12.08 -15.85
N ARG A 61 -4.63 -11.04 -16.21
CA ARG A 61 -3.26 -10.87 -15.69
C ARG A 61 -3.24 -10.77 -14.17
N ASN A 62 -4.16 -9.99 -13.58
CA ASN A 62 -4.26 -9.85 -12.13
C ASN A 62 -4.74 -11.14 -11.44
N MET A 63 -5.69 -11.87 -12.03
CA MET A 63 -6.09 -13.20 -11.54
C MET A 63 -4.92 -14.19 -11.55
N ILE A 64 -4.13 -14.21 -12.63
CA ILE A 64 -2.94 -15.07 -12.73
C ILE A 64 -1.93 -14.69 -11.64
N LEU A 65 -1.68 -13.40 -11.42
CA LEU A 65 -0.78 -12.93 -10.36
C LEU A 65 -1.25 -13.37 -8.97
N ALA A 66 -2.53 -13.20 -8.66
CA ALA A 66 -3.11 -13.62 -7.40
C ALA A 66 -3.02 -15.14 -7.19
N THR A 67 -3.40 -15.91 -8.21
CA THR A 67 -3.36 -17.39 -8.18
C THR A 67 -1.95 -17.91 -7.99
N LYS A 68 -0.96 -17.35 -8.70
CA LYS A 68 0.46 -17.72 -8.54
C LYS A 68 1.05 -17.31 -7.20
N ALA A 69 0.46 -16.33 -6.52
CA ALA A 69 0.84 -15.91 -5.18
C ALA A 69 0.17 -16.73 -4.07
N GLY A 70 -0.67 -17.71 -4.40
CA GLY A 70 -1.39 -18.52 -3.42
C GLY A 70 -2.66 -17.89 -2.86
N ILE A 71 -3.04 -16.70 -3.35
CA ILE A 71 -4.25 -16.01 -2.88
C ILE A 71 -5.48 -16.79 -3.41
N PRO A 72 -6.42 -17.19 -2.54
CA PRO A 72 -7.59 -17.97 -2.92
C PRO A 72 -8.43 -17.24 -3.96
N GLY A 73 -8.97 -18.02 -4.92
CA GLY A 73 -9.51 -17.56 -6.20
C GLY A 73 -10.38 -16.33 -6.14
N ILE A 74 -9.79 -15.18 -6.46
CA ILE A 74 -10.50 -13.90 -6.61
C ILE A 74 -11.46 -14.02 -7.79
N ASP A 75 -12.75 -13.75 -7.54
CA ASP A 75 -13.77 -13.77 -8.57
C ASP A 75 -13.51 -12.68 -9.62
N SER A 76 -13.61 -13.04 -10.90
CA SER A 76 -13.41 -12.10 -12.00
C SER A 76 -14.40 -10.94 -11.94
N LYS A 77 -15.62 -11.19 -11.45
CA LYS A 77 -16.65 -10.16 -11.31
C LYS A 77 -16.28 -9.09 -10.30
N VAL A 78 -15.58 -9.45 -9.23
CA VAL A 78 -15.14 -8.50 -8.20
C VAL A 78 -14.03 -7.60 -8.76
N LEU A 79 -13.10 -8.18 -9.53
CA LEU A 79 -12.06 -7.41 -10.24
C LEU A 79 -12.68 -6.49 -11.31
N GLU A 80 -13.67 -6.98 -12.07
CA GLU A 80 -14.42 -6.16 -13.03
C GLU A 80 -15.11 -4.98 -12.33
N ALA A 81 -15.82 -5.22 -11.23
CA ALA A 81 -16.55 -4.20 -10.48
C ALA A 81 -15.61 -3.11 -9.96
N HIS A 82 -14.46 -3.50 -9.39
CA HIS A 82 -13.47 -2.54 -8.90
C HIS A 82 -12.87 -1.71 -10.05
N HIS A 83 -12.60 -2.31 -11.21
CA HIS A 83 -12.13 -1.57 -12.38
C HIS A 83 -13.19 -0.59 -12.91
N LEU A 84 -14.46 -0.99 -12.95
CA LEU A 84 -15.56 -0.12 -13.36
C LEU A 84 -15.79 1.04 -12.38
N ALA A 85 -15.45 0.85 -11.10
CA ALA A 85 -15.39 1.91 -10.10
C ALA A 85 -14.13 2.81 -10.24
N ASN A 86 -13.37 2.66 -11.32
CA ASN A 86 -12.13 3.38 -11.61
C ASN A 86 -10.99 3.13 -10.60
N GLY A 87 -11.02 1.96 -9.93
CA GLY A 87 -9.96 1.53 -9.03
C GLY A 87 -8.76 0.90 -9.74
N ASN A 88 -7.62 0.86 -9.03
CA ASN A 88 -6.36 0.35 -9.54
C ASN A 88 -6.13 -1.12 -9.15
N LEU A 89 -6.60 -2.03 -10.01
CA LEU A 89 -6.44 -3.47 -9.83
C LEU A 89 -4.99 -3.92 -9.61
N ASN A 90 -4.04 -3.33 -10.33
CA ASN A 90 -2.64 -3.73 -10.19
C ASN A 90 -2.10 -3.36 -8.80
N ASN A 91 -2.56 -2.23 -8.24
CA ASN A 91 -2.14 -1.78 -6.92
C ASN A 91 -2.69 -2.69 -5.83
N VAL A 92 -4.01 -2.92 -5.87
CA VAL A 92 -4.73 -3.78 -4.92
C VAL A 92 -4.20 -5.21 -4.93
N VAL A 93 -4.05 -5.83 -6.11
CA VAL A 93 -3.57 -7.22 -6.18
C VAL A 93 -2.13 -7.34 -5.71
N ARG A 94 -1.26 -6.38 -6.04
CA ARG A 94 0.11 -6.37 -5.49
C ARG A 94 0.11 -6.20 -3.97
N ALA A 95 -0.74 -5.35 -3.42
CA ALA A 95 -0.88 -5.17 -1.99
C ALA A 95 -1.31 -6.49 -1.31
N LEU A 96 -2.30 -7.19 -1.87
CA LEU A 96 -2.71 -8.51 -1.37
C LEU A 96 -1.56 -9.53 -1.40
N ILE A 97 -0.73 -9.53 -2.44
CA ILE A 97 0.44 -10.42 -2.51
C ILE A 97 1.45 -10.11 -1.41
N VAL A 98 1.66 -8.82 -1.09
CA VAL A 98 2.52 -8.42 0.02
C VAL A 98 1.92 -8.88 1.36
N ALA A 99 0.62 -8.68 1.55
CA ALA A 99 -0.11 -9.12 2.75
C ALA A 99 -0.01 -10.64 2.96
N GLU A 100 -0.29 -11.42 1.91
CA GLU A 100 -0.22 -12.90 1.96
C GLU A 100 1.18 -13.38 2.33
N LYS A 101 2.23 -12.80 1.75
CA LYS A 101 3.62 -13.14 2.07
C LYS A 101 4.02 -12.79 3.49
N ALA A 102 3.39 -11.78 4.08
CA ALA A 102 3.58 -11.39 5.47
C ALA A 102 2.63 -12.10 6.44
N ASN A 103 1.83 -13.07 5.96
CA ASN A 103 0.78 -13.75 6.72
C ASN A 103 -0.25 -12.78 7.34
N LEU A 104 -0.53 -11.68 6.66
CA LEU A 104 -1.59 -10.74 7.04
C LEU A 104 -2.89 -11.15 6.34
N ASN A 105 -3.89 -11.53 7.14
CA ASN A 105 -5.20 -11.93 6.64
C ASN A 105 -6.00 -10.72 6.14
N MET A 106 -5.76 -10.32 4.89
CA MET A 106 -6.45 -9.21 4.23
C MET A 106 -7.27 -9.72 3.05
N ASN A 107 -8.51 -9.24 2.92
CA ASN A 107 -9.36 -9.60 1.80
C ASN A 107 -9.31 -8.56 0.66
N PHE A 108 -9.78 -8.95 -0.52
CA PHE A 108 -9.78 -8.06 -1.68
C PHE A 108 -10.65 -6.82 -1.46
N GLN A 109 -11.78 -6.99 -0.77
CA GLN A 109 -12.77 -5.94 -0.54
C GLN A 109 -12.22 -4.80 0.34
N GLU A 110 -11.44 -5.13 1.38
CA GLU A 110 -10.74 -4.19 2.25
C GLU A 110 -9.73 -3.37 1.48
N MET A 111 -8.87 -4.04 0.70
CA MET A 111 -7.86 -3.37 -0.11
C MET A 111 -8.48 -2.50 -1.20
N ALA A 112 -9.56 -2.99 -1.83
CA ALA A 112 -10.32 -2.25 -2.82
C ALA A 112 -11.00 -1.01 -2.20
N ALA A 113 -11.51 -1.10 -0.98
CA ALA A 113 -12.10 0.05 -0.29
C ALA A 113 -11.05 1.14 0.00
N ILE A 114 -9.84 0.74 0.40
CA ILE A 114 -8.72 1.66 0.63
C ILE A 114 -8.32 2.37 -0.68
N ASP A 115 -8.18 1.61 -1.77
CA ASP A 115 -7.81 2.16 -3.08
C ASP A 115 -8.89 3.14 -3.60
N LEU A 116 -10.17 2.78 -3.46
CA LEU A 116 -11.30 3.65 -3.82
C LEU A 116 -11.42 4.89 -2.92
N ALA A 117 -10.89 4.85 -1.70
CA ALA A 117 -10.73 6.03 -0.84
C ALA A 117 -9.59 6.96 -1.29
N GLY A 118 -8.88 6.62 -2.37
CA GLY A 118 -7.81 7.43 -2.95
C GLY A 118 -6.49 7.30 -2.19
N ARG A 119 -6.27 6.19 -1.48
CA ARG A 119 -5.02 5.91 -0.76
C ARG A 119 -4.17 4.90 -1.53
N ASP A 120 -2.85 5.05 -1.46
CA ASP A 120 -1.93 4.08 -2.06
C ASP A 120 -1.83 2.83 -1.17
N VAL A 121 -2.71 1.87 -1.44
CA VAL A 121 -2.81 0.61 -0.69
C VAL A 121 -1.53 -0.24 -0.77
N LEU A 122 -0.82 -0.23 -1.89
CA LEU A 122 0.41 -1.01 -2.03
C LEU A 122 1.52 -0.41 -1.18
N ARG A 123 1.71 0.91 -1.24
CA ARG A 123 2.74 1.57 -0.44
C ARG A 123 2.46 1.39 1.05
N ALA A 124 1.21 1.57 1.47
CA ALA A 124 0.79 1.34 2.85
C ALA A 124 1.06 -0.10 3.31
N MET A 125 0.73 -1.09 2.48
CA MET A 125 0.98 -2.50 2.81
C MET A 125 2.48 -2.81 2.90
N GLN A 126 3.29 -2.23 2.01
CA GLN A 126 4.75 -2.37 2.08
C GLN A 126 5.31 -1.80 3.38
N ILE A 127 4.86 -0.62 3.81
CA ILE A 127 5.30 0.01 5.05
C ILE A 127 4.82 -0.78 6.28
N SER A 128 3.64 -1.41 6.21
CA SER A 128 3.11 -2.26 7.29
C SER A 128 4.00 -3.50 7.53
N VAL A 129 4.56 -4.08 6.46
CA VAL A 129 5.45 -5.27 6.52
C VAL A 129 6.91 -4.90 6.75
N THR A 130 7.38 -3.81 6.13
CA THR A 130 8.73 -3.29 6.26
C THR A 130 8.64 -1.86 6.80
N PRO A 131 8.73 -1.70 8.14
CA PRO A 131 8.75 -0.39 8.78
C PRO A 131 9.86 0.50 8.22
N TYR A 132 9.69 1.81 8.36
CA TYR A 132 10.71 2.80 8.00
C TYR A 132 10.83 3.88 9.08
N ILE A 133 11.86 4.70 8.94
CA ILE A 133 12.22 5.74 9.91
C ILE A 133 11.71 7.09 9.40
N ILE A 134 11.09 7.85 10.30
CA ILE A 134 10.76 9.26 10.14
C ILE A 134 11.72 10.07 10.99
N ASP A 135 12.41 11.03 10.37
CA ASP A 135 13.27 11.99 11.07
C ASP A 135 12.42 13.09 11.72
N VAL A 136 12.66 13.37 13.00
CA VAL A 136 12.09 14.49 13.74
C VAL A 136 13.21 15.49 14.03
N PRO A 137 13.30 16.58 13.26
CA PRO A 137 14.41 17.52 13.34
C PRO A 137 14.32 18.44 14.56
N ASP A 138 15.48 18.86 15.06
CA ASP A 138 15.76 19.98 15.96
C ASP A 138 14.65 20.29 16.98
N ILE A 139 14.56 19.44 18.00
CA ILE A 139 13.62 19.64 19.10
C ILE A 139 14.32 20.40 20.22
N VAL A 140 13.89 21.63 20.45
CA VAL A 140 14.44 22.48 21.51
C VAL A 140 13.56 22.46 22.76
N GLY A 141 14.13 22.04 23.89
CA GLY A 141 13.51 22.10 25.22
C GLY A 141 14.36 22.87 26.23
N LEU A 142 13.74 23.32 27.31
CA LEU A 142 14.42 23.99 28.43
C LEU A 142 14.23 23.17 29.70
N ALA A 143 15.31 22.73 30.33
CA ALA A 143 15.25 22.08 31.64
C ALA A 143 14.96 23.11 32.75
N ARG A 144 14.54 22.64 33.94
CA ARG A 144 14.15 23.54 35.05
C ARG A 144 15.29 24.38 35.62
N ASP A 145 16.53 23.99 35.36
CA ASP A 145 17.74 24.76 35.68
C ASP A 145 18.02 25.91 34.69
N GLY A 146 17.20 26.08 33.67
CA GLY A 146 17.30 27.16 32.69
C GLY A 146 18.31 26.89 31.56
N ILE A 147 18.77 25.65 31.42
CA ILE A 147 19.67 25.24 30.34
C ILE A 147 18.87 24.64 29.19
N GLN A 148 19.18 25.10 27.98
CA GLN A 148 18.56 24.62 26.75
C GLN A 148 19.19 23.28 26.34
N VAL A 149 18.33 22.35 25.92
CA VAL A 149 18.72 21.08 25.31
C VAL A 149 18.08 20.98 23.94
N GLU A 150 18.89 20.68 22.94
CA GLU A 150 18.46 20.39 21.57
C GLU A 150 18.60 18.90 21.33
N ALA A 151 17.58 18.27 20.77
CA ALA A 151 17.55 16.83 20.54
C ALA A 151 17.00 16.52 19.15
N GLU A 152 17.64 15.57 18.48
CA GLU A 152 17.13 14.98 17.23
C GLU A 152 16.58 13.59 17.53
N ALA A 153 15.43 13.23 16.95
CA ALA A 153 14.82 11.94 17.18
C ALA A 153 14.48 11.20 15.88
N LEU A 154 14.62 9.88 15.91
CA LEU A 154 14.25 8.96 14.85
C LEU A 154 13.06 8.13 15.32
N VAL A 155 11.98 8.14 14.54
CA VAL A 155 10.76 7.42 14.87
C VAL A 155 10.59 6.27 13.88
N THR A 156 10.67 5.04 14.36
CA THR A 156 10.39 3.87 13.52
C THR A 156 8.90 3.62 13.51
N VAL A 157 8.28 3.72 12.33
CA VAL A 157 6.83 3.53 12.17
C VAL A 157 6.49 2.42 11.19
N ARG A 158 5.33 1.81 11.41
CA ARG A 158 4.65 0.98 10.41
C ARG A 158 3.26 1.52 10.14
N THR A 159 2.69 1.21 8.98
CA THR A 159 1.33 1.68 8.65
C THR A 159 0.29 0.82 9.35
N ASN A 160 -0.67 1.48 10.01
CA ASN A 160 -1.90 0.87 10.48
C ASN A 160 -2.93 0.88 9.34
N ILE A 161 -3.11 -0.28 8.71
CA ILE A 161 -3.95 -0.42 7.51
C ILE A 161 -5.42 -0.07 7.78
N HIS A 162 -5.92 -0.33 8.99
CA HIS A 162 -7.31 -0.04 9.35
C HIS A 162 -7.57 1.47 9.55
N ALA A 163 -6.54 2.23 9.93
CA ALA A 163 -6.63 3.68 10.14
C ALA A 163 -6.18 4.49 8.91
N LEU A 164 -5.85 3.83 7.79
CA LEU A 164 -5.34 4.48 6.59
C LEU A 164 -6.34 5.45 5.93
N VAL A 165 -7.64 5.22 6.15
CA VAL A 165 -8.71 6.11 5.73
C VAL A 165 -9.15 6.97 6.91
N GLY A 166 -8.86 8.27 6.85
CA GLY A 166 -9.25 9.24 7.87
C GLY A 166 -8.24 9.44 9.01
N GLY A 167 -7.20 8.62 9.11
CA GLY A 167 -6.11 8.82 10.05
C GLY A 167 -5.22 10.01 9.68
N ALA A 168 -4.61 10.63 10.70
CA ALA A 168 -3.63 11.68 10.52
C ALA A 168 -2.29 11.14 9.96
N GLY A 169 -1.55 12.00 9.25
CA GLY A 169 -0.31 11.64 8.55
C GLY A 169 0.96 11.79 9.38
N GLU A 170 2.11 11.67 8.70
CA GLU A 170 3.45 11.70 9.29
C GLU A 170 3.72 13.01 10.04
N GLU A 171 3.28 14.13 9.49
CA GLU A 171 3.40 15.46 10.08
C GLU A 171 2.83 15.53 11.50
N THR A 172 1.75 14.79 11.76
CA THR A 172 1.14 14.72 13.10
C THR A 172 1.95 13.88 14.06
N ILE A 173 2.59 12.80 13.58
CA ILE A 173 3.53 12.00 14.38
C ILE A 173 4.73 12.87 14.77
N VAL A 174 5.35 13.56 13.82
CA VAL A 174 6.49 14.46 14.04
C VAL A 174 6.14 15.53 15.09
N ALA A 175 5.00 16.20 14.93
CA ALA A 175 4.56 17.24 15.87
C ALA A 175 4.29 16.71 17.28
N ARG A 176 3.65 15.54 17.41
CA ARG A 176 3.33 14.93 18.71
C ARG A 176 4.56 14.39 19.42
N VAL A 177 5.46 13.74 18.68
CA VAL A 177 6.75 13.26 19.21
C VAL A 177 7.59 14.46 19.67
N GLY A 178 7.70 15.50 18.84
CA GLY A 178 8.39 16.73 19.23
C GLY A 178 7.79 17.36 20.49
N GLN A 179 6.47 17.50 20.57
CA GLN A 179 5.78 18.03 21.75
C GLN A 179 5.97 17.16 23.00
N GLY A 180 5.99 15.83 22.84
CA GLY A 180 6.31 14.89 23.92
C GLY A 180 7.73 15.07 24.44
N ILE A 181 8.71 15.19 23.54
CA ILE A 181 10.12 15.38 23.90
C ILE A 181 10.32 16.73 24.61
N ILE A 182 9.77 17.82 24.08
CA ILE A 182 9.80 19.14 24.73
C ILE A 182 9.22 19.06 26.15
N SER A 183 8.10 18.36 26.31
CA SER A 183 7.45 18.22 27.61
C SER A 183 8.28 17.42 28.61
N GLN A 184 9.00 16.38 28.17
CA GLN A 184 9.86 15.59 29.06
C GLN A 184 11.13 16.36 29.46
N ILE A 185 11.77 17.08 28.52
CA ILE A 185 12.91 17.95 28.84
C ILE A 185 12.49 19.02 29.85
N GLY A 186 11.32 19.65 29.68
CA GLY A 186 10.78 20.62 30.64
C GLY A 186 10.41 20.05 32.02
N ALA A 187 10.29 18.72 32.13
CA ALA A 187 9.95 18.04 33.38
C ALA A 187 11.18 17.65 34.20
N THR A 188 12.38 17.59 33.62
CA THR A 188 13.61 17.25 34.34
C THR A 188 14.12 18.42 35.18
N ASN A 189 14.81 18.12 36.28
CA ASN A 189 15.32 19.18 37.16
C ASN A 189 16.58 19.82 36.58
N THR A 190 17.40 19.02 35.88
CA THR A 190 18.64 19.47 35.27
C THR A 190 18.80 18.94 33.85
N TYR A 191 19.55 19.64 33.01
CA TYR A 191 19.89 19.16 31.67
C TYR A 191 20.69 17.85 31.70
N LEU A 192 21.48 17.62 32.75
CA LEU A 192 22.27 16.39 32.92
C LEU A 192 21.39 15.15 32.97
N GLU A 193 20.21 15.22 33.60
CA GLU A 193 19.25 14.09 33.63
C GLU A 193 18.84 13.64 32.21
N VAL A 194 18.74 14.59 31.27
CA VAL A 194 18.39 14.32 29.86
C VAL A 194 19.55 13.66 29.13
N VAL A 195 20.76 14.19 29.31
CA VAL A 195 21.98 13.70 28.65
C VAL A 195 22.42 12.34 29.19
N GLU A 196 22.28 12.10 30.50
CA GLU A 196 22.67 10.85 31.13
C GLU A 196 21.73 9.69 30.79
N ASN A 197 20.45 9.95 30.57
CA ASN A 197 19.46 8.90 30.29
C ASN A 197 18.38 9.32 29.27
N PRO A 198 18.74 9.44 27.97
CA PRO A 198 17.79 9.82 26.92
C PRO A 198 16.68 8.77 26.71
N ILE A 199 16.94 7.50 27.05
CA ILE A 199 15.97 6.41 26.91
C ILE A 199 14.75 6.64 27.81
N ALA A 200 14.95 7.19 29.02
CA ALA A 200 13.84 7.47 29.93
C ALA A 200 12.83 8.49 29.37
N ILE A 201 13.28 9.37 28.47
CA ILE A 201 12.41 10.34 27.80
C ILE A 201 11.50 9.62 26.80
N THR A 202 12.09 8.78 25.94
CA THR A 202 11.35 8.12 24.86
C THR A 202 10.37 7.07 25.40
N GLU A 203 10.72 6.33 26.45
CA GLU A 203 9.81 5.37 27.10
C GLU A 203 8.55 6.03 27.66
N ARG A 204 8.69 7.20 28.30
CA ARG A 204 7.54 7.94 28.85
C ARG A 204 6.62 8.45 27.76
N ILE A 205 7.19 8.93 26.66
CA ILE A 205 6.45 9.48 25.53
C ILE A 205 5.73 8.38 24.75
N LEU A 206 6.37 7.23 24.56
CA LEU A 206 5.75 6.04 23.96
C LEU A 206 4.51 5.60 24.75
N ALA A 207 4.52 5.73 26.08
CA ALA A 207 3.38 5.39 26.94
C ALA A 207 2.16 6.31 26.75
N ASP A 208 2.34 7.51 26.22
CA ASP A 208 1.25 8.48 26.00
C ASP A 208 0.40 8.16 24.75
N GLY A 209 0.78 7.15 23.95
CA GLY A 209 0.00 6.71 22.78
C GLY A 209 -0.07 7.76 21.68
N LEU A 210 1.09 8.33 21.30
CA LEU A 210 1.18 9.45 20.34
C LEU A 210 0.62 9.14 18.95
N ASP A 211 0.55 7.87 18.58
CA ASP A 211 0.02 7.38 17.30
C ASP A 211 -1.51 7.25 17.28
N ALA A 212 -2.20 7.54 18.39
CA ALA A 212 -3.65 7.48 18.48
C ALA A 212 -4.36 8.36 17.42
N GLY A 213 -5.17 7.73 16.57
CA GLY A 213 -5.89 8.42 15.48
C GLY A 213 -5.03 8.77 14.27
N THR A 214 -3.80 8.27 14.19
CA THR A 214 -2.94 8.38 13.00
C THR A 214 -3.06 7.14 12.11
N MET A 215 -2.59 7.22 10.88
CA MET A 215 -2.47 6.05 9.99
C MET A 215 -1.21 5.22 10.26
N PHE A 216 -0.47 5.52 11.33
CA PHE A 216 0.76 4.86 11.71
C PHE A 216 0.64 4.21 13.08
N GLU A 217 1.53 3.27 13.32
CA GLU A 217 1.82 2.72 14.64
C GLU A 217 3.30 2.94 14.91
N ILE A 218 3.62 3.53 16.06
CA ILE A 218 5.01 3.80 16.45
C ILE A 218 5.59 2.53 17.08
N LEU A 219 6.70 2.04 16.54
CA LEU A 219 7.42 0.88 17.07
C LEU A 219 8.53 1.28 18.05
N SER A 220 9.27 2.34 17.71
CA SER A 220 10.29 2.91 18.58
C SER A 220 10.44 4.41 18.34
N ILE A 221 10.93 5.10 19.37
CA ILE A 221 11.42 6.46 19.30
C ILE A 221 12.83 6.41 19.88
N ASP A 222 13.81 6.81 19.06
CA ASP A 222 15.22 6.77 19.39
C ASP A 222 15.77 8.19 19.30
N ILE A 223 16.57 8.63 20.28
CA ILE A 223 17.25 9.94 20.21
C ILE A 223 18.54 9.74 19.40
N ALA A 224 18.66 10.44 18.28
CA ALA A 224 19.83 10.38 17.41
C ALA A 224 20.99 11.23 17.92
N ASP A 225 20.68 12.43 18.40
CA ASP A 225 21.67 13.37 18.92
C ASP A 225 21.10 14.25 20.02
N ILE A 226 21.97 14.72 20.91
CA ILE A 226 21.63 15.68 21.98
C ILE A 226 22.75 16.70 22.10
N ASP A 227 22.40 17.96 21.89
CA ASP A 227 23.26 19.10 22.06
C ASP A 227 22.81 20.01 23.21
N ILE A 228 23.79 20.63 23.88
CA ILE A 228 23.54 21.58 24.96
C ILE A 228 23.60 22.98 24.37
N GLY A 229 22.48 23.69 24.47
CA GLY A 229 22.32 25.05 23.96
C GLY A 229 22.79 26.12 24.94
N GLN A 230 22.15 27.29 24.86
CA GLN A 230 22.50 28.42 25.71
C GLN A 230 21.97 28.25 27.13
N ASN A 231 22.73 28.74 28.11
CA ASN A 231 22.23 28.92 29.47
C ASN A 231 21.47 30.24 29.53
N ILE A 232 20.14 30.18 29.63
CA ILE A 232 19.27 31.37 29.68
C ILE A 232 19.07 31.85 31.13
N GLY A 233 19.49 31.05 32.12
CA GLY A 233 19.38 31.35 33.55
C GLY A 233 20.59 32.07 34.17
N ALA A 234 21.60 32.44 33.38
CA ALA A 234 22.82 33.13 33.82
C ALA A 234 22.74 34.66 33.69
#